data_AF-A0A957VQ26-F1
#
_entry.id   AF-A0A957VQ26-F1
#
_cell.length_a   1.000
_cell.length_b   1.000
_cell.length_c   1.000
_cell.angle_alpha   90.00
_cell.angle_beta   90.00
_cell.angle_gamma   90.00
#
_symmetry.space_group_name_H-M   'P 1'
#
loop_
_entity.id
_entity.type
_entity.pdbx_description
1 polymer ?
#
loop_
_entity_poly.entity_id
_entity_poly.type
_entity_poly.pdbx_seq_one_letter_code
_entity_poly.pdbx_strand_id
1 'polypeptide(L)'
;IQARFSDLPEPANPDPRPAFDVPTHDDTRYLVITDPEYPQTVFQLIRKLPAVAPESAADYRENLLESLFNTMLNFRLDEIRRQPDAPFTAAFVGGGNLVRPVDTYSVGAQLLDDRILDGVDVVMTEVARVQQYGFTPSELERAKAQVLQNYESLYRDRENTDSVSFAEEYVRHFLTGESIPGIAVEYALVQEALPAITVDDVDAVAEKLVGDDNRTLFVITPEKEGVTPPTEAELAAVLEGVAAKELEPYQDTAADAELLAQELPPVDIVAENH
;
A
#
# COMPACT_ATOMS: atom_id res chain seq x y z
N ILE A 1 32.10 -18.46 -16.39
CA ILE A 1 32.30 -18.28 -14.94
C ILE A 1 33.46 -19.14 -14.44
N GLN A 2 33.38 -20.48 -14.51
CA GLN A 2 34.46 -21.38 -14.03
C GLN A 2 35.86 -21.02 -14.56
N ALA A 3 36.03 -20.84 -15.87
CA ALA A 3 37.32 -20.49 -16.48
C ALA A 3 37.93 -19.15 -16.01
N ARG A 4 37.17 -18.31 -15.29
CA ARG A 4 37.62 -16.99 -14.81
C ARG A 4 37.70 -16.89 -13.29
N PHE A 5 36.94 -17.71 -12.56
CA PHE A 5 36.74 -17.56 -11.12
C PHE A 5 37.05 -18.84 -10.32
N SER A 6 37.28 -19.99 -10.96
CA SER A 6 37.54 -21.26 -10.24
C SER A 6 38.88 -21.31 -9.49
N ASP A 7 39.86 -20.52 -9.92
CA ASP A 7 41.17 -20.43 -9.27
C ASP A 7 41.19 -19.41 -8.11
N LEU A 8 40.07 -18.70 -7.85
CA LEU A 8 39.99 -17.77 -6.72
C LEU A 8 39.82 -18.55 -5.41
N PRO A 9 40.74 -18.40 -4.45
CA PRO A 9 40.60 -19.06 -3.16
C PRO A 9 39.48 -18.41 -2.35
N GLU A 10 38.66 -19.24 -1.69
CA GLU A 10 37.76 -18.74 -0.65
C GLU A 10 38.60 -18.10 0.47
N PRO A 11 38.23 -16.89 0.94
CA PRO A 11 38.91 -16.28 2.07
C PRO A 11 38.81 -17.21 3.29
N ALA A 12 39.95 -17.57 3.89
CA ALA A 12 39.98 -18.49 5.02
C ALA A 12 39.31 -17.92 6.29
N ASN A 13 39.15 -16.60 6.36
CA ASN A 13 38.46 -15.90 7.42
C ASN A 13 37.79 -14.63 6.85
N PRO A 14 36.59 -14.75 6.25
CA PRO A 14 35.88 -13.60 5.72
C PRO A 14 35.48 -12.65 6.86
N ASP A 15 35.58 -11.34 6.62
CA ASP A 15 35.11 -10.36 7.59
C ASP A 15 33.60 -10.58 7.86
N PRO A 16 33.18 -10.66 9.13
CA PRO A 16 31.78 -10.84 9.44
C PRO A 16 30.99 -9.61 8.97
N ARG A 17 29.85 -9.86 8.32
CA ARG A 17 28.94 -8.77 7.94
C ARG A 17 28.24 -8.26 9.21
N PRO A 18 28.40 -6.99 9.61
CA PRO A 18 27.73 -6.46 10.79
C PRO A 18 26.22 -6.41 10.57
N ALA A 19 25.46 -6.78 11.60
CA ALA A 19 24.03 -6.51 11.68
C ALA A 19 23.82 -5.17 12.39
N PHE A 20 22.90 -4.36 11.89
CA PHE A 20 22.51 -3.09 12.50
C PHE A 20 21.04 -3.15 12.84
N ASP A 21 20.73 -2.94 14.12
CA ASP A 21 19.36 -2.85 14.59
C ASP A 21 18.83 -1.43 14.41
N VAL A 22 17.56 -1.34 14.03
CA VAL A 22 16.84 -0.07 13.96
C VAL A 22 15.94 0.02 15.21
N PRO A 23 16.12 1.03 16.07
CA PRO A 23 15.31 1.16 17.27
C PRO A 23 13.80 1.29 16.97
N THR A 24 13.00 0.60 17.79
CA THR A 24 11.54 0.72 17.83
C THR A 24 11.12 1.75 18.89
N HIS A 25 9.85 2.12 18.87
CA HIS A 25 9.22 2.93 19.91
C HIS A 25 7.73 2.61 19.99
N ASP A 26 7.12 2.81 21.16
CA ASP A 26 5.73 2.39 21.41
C ASP A 26 4.71 3.52 21.16
N ASP A 27 5.18 4.72 20.86
CA ASP A 27 4.39 5.94 20.68
C ASP A 27 4.27 6.37 19.22
N THR A 28 3.29 7.23 18.94
CA THR A 28 3.24 7.98 17.67
C THR A 28 4.10 9.22 17.77
N ARG A 29 5.05 9.37 16.85
CA ARG A 29 5.87 10.58 16.73
C ARG A 29 5.34 11.49 15.64
N TYR A 30 5.53 12.79 15.81
CA TYR A 30 5.04 13.81 14.87
C TYR A 30 6.22 14.64 14.37
N LEU A 31 6.14 15.10 13.12
CA LEU A 31 7.10 16.01 12.53
C LEU A 31 6.42 16.90 11.50
N VAL A 32 6.69 18.20 11.55
CA VAL A 32 6.22 19.15 10.52
C VAL A 32 7.42 19.78 9.85
N ILE A 33 7.46 19.66 8.53
CA ILE A 33 8.55 20.15 7.69
C ILE A 33 7.98 21.20 6.74
N THR A 34 8.63 22.36 6.68
CA THR A 34 8.35 23.36 5.65
C THR A 34 9.56 23.45 4.74
N ASP A 35 9.33 23.26 3.44
CA ASP A 35 10.39 23.21 2.43
C ASP A 35 10.00 24.06 1.21
N PRO A 36 10.76 25.11 0.86
CA PRO A 36 10.49 25.95 -0.30
C PRO A 36 10.59 25.21 -1.65
N GLU A 37 11.32 24.10 -1.71
CA GLU A 37 11.50 23.30 -2.94
C GLU A 37 10.44 22.21 -3.10
N TYR A 38 9.64 21.93 -2.06
CA TYR A 38 8.62 20.90 -2.11
C TYR A 38 7.27 21.48 -2.58
N PRO A 39 6.78 21.15 -3.78
CA PRO A 39 5.71 21.93 -4.42
C PRO A 39 4.30 21.66 -3.89
N GLN A 40 4.11 20.62 -3.07
CA GLN A 40 2.81 20.08 -2.69
C GLN A 40 2.74 19.87 -1.17
N THR A 41 1.58 20.10 -0.56
CA THR A 41 1.39 19.66 0.82
C THR A 41 1.11 18.16 0.85
N VAL A 42 1.89 17.41 1.62
CA VAL A 42 1.72 15.96 1.77
C VAL A 42 1.75 15.58 3.25
N PHE A 43 0.97 14.56 3.61
CA PHE A 43 1.18 13.86 4.88
C PHE A 43 1.56 12.41 4.61
N GLN A 44 2.33 11.85 5.54
CA GLN A 44 2.62 10.43 5.57
C GLN A 44 2.75 9.94 7.01
N LEU A 45 2.01 8.89 7.33
CA LEU A 45 2.20 8.07 8.51
C LEU A 45 2.98 6.83 8.10
N ILE A 46 4.16 6.64 8.69
CA ILE A 46 5.01 5.48 8.46
C ILE A 46 5.08 4.66 9.74
N ARG A 47 4.64 3.41 9.69
CA ARG A 47 4.88 2.40 10.73
C ARG A 47 6.03 1.50 10.30
N LYS A 48 7.00 1.26 11.20
CA LYS A 48 8.09 0.31 10.96
C LYS A 48 7.69 -1.08 11.42
N LEU A 49 7.94 -2.08 10.57
CA LEU A 49 7.67 -3.50 10.80
C LEU A 49 8.97 -4.30 10.66
N PRO A 50 9.14 -5.43 11.37
CA PRO A 50 10.21 -6.37 11.06
C PRO A 50 10.09 -6.85 9.62
N ALA A 51 11.19 -6.84 8.87
CA ALA A 51 11.18 -7.34 7.50
C ALA A 51 10.97 -8.86 7.47
N VAL A 52 10.12 -9.33 6.56
CA VAL A 52 9.85 -10.76 6.35
C VAL A 52 10.16 -11.11 4.90
N ALA A 53 11.20 -11.91 4.67
CA ALA A 53 11.47 -12.45 3.34
C ALA A 53 10.55 -13.67 3.09
N PRO A 54 9.81 -13.72 1.97
CA PRO A 54 8.99 -14.89 1.68
C PRO A 54 9.86 -16.08 1.26
N GLU A 55 9.88 -17.11 2.09
CA GLU A 55 10.66 -18.34 1.89
C GLU A 55 9.76 -19.55 1.57
N SER A 56 8.45 -19.43 1.74
CA SER A 56 7.48 -20.52 1.60
C SER A 56 6.17 -20.10 0.93
N ALA A 57 5.37 -21.09 0.51
CA ALA A 57 4.03 -20.86 -0.01
C ALA A 57 3.09 -20.21 1.04
N ALA A 58 3.33 -20.42 2.34
CA ALA A 58 2.58 -19.75 3.40
C ALA A 58 2.89 -18.24 3.42
N ASP A 59 4.17 -17.86 3.23
CA ASP A 59 4.56 -16.45 3.16
C ASP A 59 3.98 -15.75 1.91
N TYR A 60 3.81 -16.50 0.81
CA TYR A 60 3.09 -16.00 -0.35
C TYR A 60 1.61 -15.71 -0.07
N ARG A 61 0.95 -16.51 0.78
CA ARG A 61 -0.43 -16.22 1.20
C ARG A 61 -0.49 -14.94 2.03
N GLU A 62 0.44 -14.74 2.96
CA GLU A 62 0.51 -13.50 3.75
C GLU A 62 0.69 -12.26 2.85
N ASN A 63 1.61 -12.31 1.89
CA ASN A 63 1.77 -11.23 0.91
C ASN A 63 0.49 -10.97 0.10
N LEU A 64 -0.25 -12.02 -0.23
CA LEU A 64 -1.52 -11.90 -0.94
C LEU A 64 -2.61 -11.25 -0.06
N LEU A 65 -2.65 -11.56 1.24
CA LEU A 65 -3.55 -10.89 2.20
C LEU A 65 -3.22 -9.41 2.34
N GLU A 66 -1.93 -9.05 2.46
CA GLU A 66 -1.50 -7.65 2.49
C GLU A 66 -1.83 -6.92 1.18
N SER A 67 -1.65 -7.57 0.02
CA SER A 67 -2.01 -7.02 -1.29
C SER A 67 -3.51 -6.74 -1.41
N LEU A 68 -4.35 -7.66 -0.92
CA LEU A 68 -5.80 -7.48 -0.89
C LEU A 68 -6.19 -6.35 0.07
N PHE A 69 -5.65 -6.31 1.28
CA PHE A 69 -5.88 -5.24 2.26
C PHE A 69 -5.55 -3.87 1.65
N ASN A 70 -4.37 -3.75 1.03
CA ASN A 70 -3.94 -2.52 0.37
C ASN A 70 -4.87 -2.13 -0.77
N THR A 71 -5.28 -3.08 -1.60
CA THR A 71 -6.19 -2.84 -2.73
C THR A 71 -7.54 -2.32 -2.24
N MET A 72 -8.10 -2.94 -1.21
CA MET A 72 -9.42 -2.60 -0.66
C MET A 72 -9.40 -1.22 0.01
N LEU A 73 -8.41 -0.94 0.86
CA LEU A 73 -8.29 0.38 1.50
C LEU A 73 -8.01 1.48 0.48
N ASN A 74 -7.17 1.23 -0.53
CA ASN A 74 -6.96 2.18 -1.62
C ASN A 74 -8.24 2.43 -2.44
N PHE A 75 -9.12 1.45 -2.63
CA PHE A 75 -10.42 1.68 -3.26
C PHE A 75 -11.30 2.61 -2.43
N ARG A 76 -11.36 2.44 -1.11
CA ARG A 76 -12.11 3.35 -0.23
C ARG A 76 -11.55 4.77 -0.28
N LEU A 77 -10.23 4.91 -0.23
CA LEU A 77 -9.56 6.22 -0.34
C LEU A 77 -9.81 6.88 -1.70
N ASP A 78 -9.83 6.11 -2.79
CA ASP A 78 -10.16 6.62 -4.13
C ASP A 78 -11.65 7.01 -4.25
N GLU A 79 -12.55 6.30 -3.59
CA GLU A 79 -13.96 6.70 -3.51
C GLU A 79 -14.11 8.04 -2.80
N ILE A 80 -13.46 8.22 -1.64
CA ILE A 80 -13.44 9.50 -0.91
C ILE A 80 -12.85 10.60 -1.79
N ARG A 81 -11.72 10.34 -2.47
CA ARG A 81 -11.06 11.29 -3.38
C ARG A 81 -11.98 11.82 -4.49
N ARG A 82 -12.93 11.00 -4.95
CA ARG A 82 -13.87 11.35 -6.03
C ARG A 82 -15.03 12.23 -5.53
N GLN A 83 -15.18 12.42 -4.22
CA GLN A 83 -16.21 13.30 -3.66
C GLN A 83 -15.88 14.78 -3.94
N PRO A 84 -16.88 15.64 -4.22
CA PRO A 84 -16.64 17.04 -4.55
C PRO A 84 -15.92 17.85 -3.48
N ASP A 85 -16.02 17.43 -2.22
CA ASP A 85 -15.47 18.08 -1.03
C ASP A 85 -14.28 17.31 -0.43
N ALA A 86 -13.65 16.41 -1.20
CA ALA A 86 -12.45 15.69 -0.76
C ALA A 86 -11.33 16.67 -0.35
N PRO A 87 -10.75 16.55 0.87
CA PRO A 87 -9.68 17.43 1.35
C PRO A 87 -8.28 17.07 0.81
N PHE A 88 -8.20 16.15 -0.16
CA PHE A 88 -6.95 15.68 -0.75
C PHE A 88 -7.13 15.33 -2.22
N THR A 89 -6.04 15.39 -3.00
CA THR A 89 -6.04 15.07 -4.43
C THR A 89 -5.59 13.65 -4.74
N ALA A 90 -4.88 13.01 -3.82
CA ALA A 90 -4.46 11.62 -3.87
C ALA A 90 -4.25 11.10 -2.45
N ALA A 91 -4.57 9.84 -2.19
CA ALA A 91 -4.25 9.14 -0.96
C ALA A 91 -3.87 7.71 -1.28
N PHE A 92 -3.03 7.10 -0.44
CA PHE A 92 -2.57 5.74 -0.64
C PHE A 92 -2.23 5.05 0.68
N VAL A 93 -2.29 3.72 0.65
CA VAL A 93 -1.66 2.85 1.63
C VAL A 93 -0.78 1.81 0.94
N GLY A 94 0.28 1.37 1.60
CA GLY A 94 1.13 0.30 1.09
C GLY A 94 2.38 0.03 1.91
N GLY A 95 2.95 -1.17 1.70
CA GLY A 95 4.21 -1.60 2.28
C GLY A 95 5.43 -1.27 1.41
N GLY A 96 6.61 -1.24 2.01
CA GLY A 96 7.89 -1.14 1.33
C GLY A 96 9.06 -1.53 2.23
N ASN A 97 10.23 -1.78 1.65
CA ASN A 97 11.44 -2.02 2.42
C ASN A 97 12.13 -0.69 2.78
N LEU A 98 12.47 -0.50 4.05
CA LEU A 98 13.29 0.65 4.48
C LEU A 98 14.76 0.29 4.51
N VAL A 99 15.09 -0.80 5.22
CA VAL A 99 16.42 -1.40 5.28
C VAL A 99 16.26 -2.91 5.46
N ARG A 100 17.35 -3.68 5.30
CA ARG A 100 17.31 -5.15 5.37
C ARG A 100 16.47 -5.75 6.52
N PRO A 101 16.56 -5.29 7.78
CA PRO A 101 15.75 -5.86 8.87
C PRO A 101 14.39 -5.17 9.09
N VAL A 102 14.08 -4.08 8.38
CA VAL A 102 12.89 -3.26 8.63
C VAL A 102 12.15 -2.91 7.36
N ASP A 103 10.89 -3.30 7.32
CA ASP A 103 9.90 -2.83 6.36
C ASP A 103 9.12 -1.66 6.95
N THR A 104 8.42 -0.94 6.08
CA THR A 104 7.54 0.15 6.44
C THR A 104 6.16 -0.05 5.84
N TYR A 105 5.13 0.21 6.63
CA TYR A 105 3.78 0.40 6.14
C TYR A 105 3.46 1.89 6.16
N SER A 106 3.00 2.41 5.03
CA SER A 106 2.70 3.83 4.84
C SER A 106 1.23 4.05 4.62
N VAL A 107 0.70 5.10 5.24
CA VAL A 107 -0.57 5.75 4.90
C VAL A 107 -0.22 7.19 4.54
N GLY A 108 -0.66 7.71 3.41
CA GLY A 108 -0.32 9.07 3.02
C GLY A 108 -1.30 9.70 2.06
N ALA A 109 -1.22 11.02 1.93
CA ALA A 109 -2.02 11.77 0.98
C ALA A 109 -1.34 13.06 0.53
N GLN A 110 -1.68 13.49 -0.68
CA GLN A 110 -1.46 14.83 -1.17
C GLN A 110 -2.65 15.70 -0.80
N LEU A 111 -2.44 16.66 0.10
CA LEU A 111 -3.48 17.44 0.75
C LEU A 111 -3.73 18.75 0.02
N LEU A 112 -4.94 19.29 0.19
CA LEU A 112 -5.20 20.69 -0.16
C LEU A 112 -4.56 21.60 0.88
N ASP A 113 -3.88 22.65 0.41
CA ASP A 113 -3.07 23.56 1.23
C ASP A 113 -3.86 24.26 2.36
N ASP A 114 -5.17 24.47 2.15
CA ASP A 114 -6.09 25.12 3.09
C ASP A 114 -6.90 24.13 3.95
N ARG A 115 -6.70 22.81 3.76
CA ARG A 115 -7.46 21.73 4.43
C ARG A 115 -6.57 20.60 4.94
N ILE A 116 -5.38 20.94 5.41
CA ILE A 116 -4.36 19.96 5.84
C ILE A 116 -4.89 19.03 6.94
N LEU A 117 -5.40 19.60 8.04
CA LEU A 117 -5.89 18.81 9.17
C LEU A 117 -7.14 17.99 8.80
N ASP A 118 -8.07 18.57 8.01
CA ASP A 118 -9.22 17.83 7.47
C ASP A 118 -8.78 16.62 6.64
N GLY A 119 -7.74 16.79 5.83
CA GLY A 119 -7.17 15.73 5.01
C GLY A 119 -6.61 14.57 5.80
N VAL A 120 -5.82 14.89 6.84
CA VAL A 120 -5.31 13.89 7.78
C VAL A 120 -6.47 13.19 8.51
N ASP A 121 -7.45 13.96 9.00
CA ASP A 121 -8.62 13.44 9.70
C ASP A 121 -9.44 12.46 8.84
N VAL A 122 -9.74 12.83 7.60
CA VAL A 122 -10.55 11.99 6.69
C VAL A 122 -9.84 10.68 6.36
N VAL A 123 -8.54 10.73 6.00
CA VAL A 123 -7.79 9.51 5.65
C VAL A 123 -7.65 8.60 6.87
N MET A 124 -7.29 9.16 8.03
CA MET A 124 -7.13 8.37 9.25
C MET A 124 -8.44 7.86 9.81
N THR A 125 -9.56 8.56 9.58
CA THR A 125 -10.90 8.06 9.89
C THR A 125 -11.24 6.80 9.10
N GLU A 126 -10.85 6.73 7.82
CA GLU A 126 -11.08 5.51 7.02
C GLU A 126 -10.20 4.34 7.48
N VAL A 127 -8.95 4.61 7.85
CA VAL A 127 -8.07 3.61 8.49
C VAL A 127 -8.72 3.07 9.77
N ALA A 128 -9.18 3.97 10.65
CA ALA A 128 -9.85 3.60 11.90
C ALA A 128 -11.15 2.82 11.64
N ARG A 129 -11.91 3.17 10.59
CA ARG A 129 -13.13 2.43 10.21
C ARG A 129 -12.80 0.98 9.84
N VAL A 130 -11.73 0.74 9.08
CA VAL A 130 -11.27 -0.63 8.77
C VAL A 130 -10.82 -1.36 10.03
N GLN A 131 -10.12 -0.71 10.97
CA GLN A 131 -9.74 -1.34 12.23
C GLN A 131 -10.95 -1.75 13.10
N GLN A 132 -12.02 -0.95 13.08
CA GLN A 132 -13.21 -1.21 13.90
C GLN A 132 -14.20 -2.18 13.25
N TYR A 133 -14.39 -2.11 11.94
CA TYR A 133 -15.47 -2.81 11.24
C TYR A 133 -14.99 -3.73 10.12
N GLY A 134 -13.71 -3.71 9.78
CA GLY A 134 -13.16 -4.48 8.68
C GLY A 134 -13.71 -4.07 7.32
N PHE A 135 -13.65 -5.03 6.41
CA PHE A 135 -14.19 -4.91 5.07
C PHE A 135 -15.46 -5.73 4.88
N THR A 136 -16.15 -5.47 3.77
CA THR A 136 -17.31 -6.24 3.33
C THR A 136 -16.90 -7.35 2.34
N PRO A 137 -17.68 -8.44 2.23
CA PRO A 137 -17.41 -9.48 1.24
C PRO A 137 -17.42 -8.97 -0.21
N SER A 138 -18.26 -8.00 -0.55
CA SER A 138 -18.34 -7.42 -1.89
C SER A 138 -17.10 -6.60 -2.26
N GLU A 139 -16.51 -5.89 -1.29
CA GLU A 139 -15.21 -5.24 -1.47
C GLU A 139 -14.11 -6.27 -1.77
N LEU A 140 -14.12 -7.40 -1.05
CA LEU A 140 -13.11 -8.44 -1.22
C LEU A 140 -13.20 -9.06 -2.62
N GLU A 141 -14.40 -9.34 -3.11
CA GLU A 141 -14.56 -9.90 -4.46
C GLU A 141 -14.07 -8.95 -5.56
N ARG A 142 -14.27 -7.63 -5.41
CA ARG A 142 -13.68 -6.64 -6.33
C ARG A 142 -12.15 -6.61 -6.25
N ALA A 143 -11.59 -6.65 -5.05
CA ALA A 143 -10.15 -6.66 -4.85
C ALA A 143 -9.50 -7.94 -5.41
N LYS A 144 -10.12 -9.11 -5.19
CA LYS A 144 -9.68 -10.37 -5.81
C LYS A 144 -9.67 -10.27 -7.33
N ALA A 145 -10.71 -9.73 -7.94
CA ALA A 145 -10.77 -9.54 -9.38
C ALA A 145 -9.63 -8.62 -9.89
N GLN A 146 -9.35 -7.52 -9.19
CA GLN A 146 -8.26 -6.60 -9.54
C GLN A 146 -6.88 -7.27 -9.41
N VAL A 147 -6.63 -7.97 -8.30
CA VAL A 147 -5.38 -8.69 -8.06
C VAL A 147 -5.18 -9.77 -9.13
N LEU A 148 -6.20 -10.59 -9.40
CA LEU A 148 -6.11 -11.63 -10.41
C LEU A 148 -5.83 -11.05 -11.81
N GLN A 149 -6.50 -9.96 -12.17
CA GLN A 149 -6.29 -9.26 -13.44
C GLN A 149 -4.85 -8.74 -13.58
N ASN A 150 -4.27 -8.21 -12.50
CA ASN A 150 -2.88 -7.76 -12.49
C ASN A 150 -1.92 -8.92 -12.78
N TYR A 151 -2.08 -10.05 -12.07
CA TYR A 151 -1.27 -11.25 -12.32
C TYR A 151 -1.48 -11.85 -13.71
N GLU A 152 -2.71 -11.85 -14.24
CA GLU A 152 -2.99 -12.30 -15.60
C GLU A 152 -2.29 -11.42 -16.63
N SER A 153 -2.27 -10.10 -16.43
CA SER A 153 -1.55 -9.17 -17.32
C SER A 153 -0.05 -9.43 -17.28
N LEU A 154 0.53 -9.54 -16.09
CA LEU A 154 1.96 -9.85 -15.92
C LEU A 154 2.32 -11.19 -16.57
N TYR A 155 1.49 -12.22 -16.41
CA TYR A 155 1.69 -13.52 -17.02
C TYR A 155 1.61 -13.48 -18.55
N ARG A 156 0.70 -12.68 -19.11
CA ARG A 156 0.55 -12.47 -20.56
C ARG A 156 1.78 -11.77 -21.14
N ASP A 157 2.32 -10.80 -20.40
CA ASP A 157 3.45 -9.97 -20.84
C ASP A 157 4.82 -10.55 -20.47
N ARG A 158 4.89 -11.75 -19.89
CA ARG A 158 6.13 -12.39 -19.38
C ARG A 158 7.27 -12.51 -20.40
N GLU A 159 6.97 -12.63 -21.69
CA GLU A 159 7.98 -12.73 -22.76
C GLU A 159 8.55 -11.36 -23.16
N ASN A 160 7.92 -10.28 -22.68
CA ASN A 160 8.29 -8.88 -22.93
C ASN A 160 8.86 -8.19 -21.68
N THR A 161 9.10 -8.93 -20.59
CA THR A 161 9.71 -8.40 -19.38
C THR A 161 11.15 -7.96 -19.65
N ASP A 162 11.51 -6.75 -19.22
CA ASP A 162 12.86 -6.23 -19.42
C ASP A 162 13.90 -7.06 -18.64
N SER A 163 15.05 -7.29 -19.28
CA SER A 163 16.22 -7.91 -18.68
C SER A 163 16.67 -7.26 -17.36
N VAL A 164 16.43 -5.95 -17.20
CA VAL A 164 16.74 -5.22 -15.96
C VAL A 164 15.94 -5.74 -14.78
N SER A 165 14.65 -6.04 -14.96
CA SER A 165 13.80 -6.57 -13.89
C SER A 165 14.31 -7.92 -13.37
N PHE A 166 14.71 -8.82 -14.28
CA PHE A 166 15.30 -10.10 -13.90
C PHE A 166 16.65 -9.93 -13.19
N ALA A 167 17.49 -9.00 -13.67
CA ALA A 167 18.78 -8.73 -13.02
C ALA A 167 18.59 -8.23 -11.58
N GLU A 168 17.60 -7.37 -11.34
CA GLU A 168 17.25 -6.89 -10.00
C GLU A 168 16.74 -8.01 -9.10
N GLU A 169 15.87 -8.90 -9.59
CA GLU A 169 15.41 -10.10 -8.86
C GLU A 169 16.59 -10.99 -8.45
N TYR A 170 17.52 -11.30 -9.36
CA TYR A 170 18.70 -12.10 -9.01
C TYR A 170 19.61 -11.42 -7.99
N VAL A 171 19.72 -10.09 -8.06
CA VAL A 171 20.48 -9.30 -7.07
C VAL A 171 19.80 -9.38 -5.71
N ARG A 172 18.48 -9.22 -5.62
CA ARG A 172 17.76 -9.34 -4.34
C ARG A 172 17.82 -10.77 -3.80
N HIS A 173 17.60 -11.78 -4.63
CA HIS A 173 17.79 -13.19 -4.26
C HIS A 173 19.17 -13.42 -3.64
N PHE A 174 20.24 -12.94 -4.27
CA PHE A 174 21.60 -13.09 -3.75
C PHE A 174 21.84 -12.30 -2.45
N LEU A 175 21.24 -11.11 -2.31
CA LEU A 175 21.53 -10.19 -1.21
C LEU A 175 20.68 -10.41 0.03
N THR A 176 19.45 -10.88 -0.13
CA THR A 176 18.40 -10.97 0.90
C THR A 176 17.66 -12.30 0.90
N GLY A 177 17.94 -13.22 -0.03
CA GLY A 177 17.31 -14.55 -0.06
C GLY A 177 15.91 -14.57 -0.68
N GLU A 178 15.49 -13.48 -1.34
CA GLU A 178 14.17 -13.38 -1.98
C GLU A 178 13.90 -14.56 -2.94
N SER A 179 12.76 -15.22 -2.76
CA SER A 179 12.33 -16.29 -3.68
C SER A 179 12.01 -15.71 -5.05
N ILE A 180 12.53 -16.34 -6.11
CA ILE A 180 12.34 -15.92 -7.51
C ILE A 180 11.68 -17.02 -8.34
N PRO A 181 10.45 -17.47 -7.99
CA PRO A 181 9.79 -18.57 -8.68
C PRO A 181 9.29 -18.16 -10.08
N GLY A 182 9.19 -16.86 -10.34
CA GLY A 182 8.77 -16.26 -11.60
C GLY A 182 7.25 -16.25 -11.79
N ILE A 183 6.79 -15.36 -12.66
CA ILE A 183 5.36 -15.02 -12.79
C ILE A 183 4.45 -16.22 -13.12
N ALA A 184 4.96 -17.26 -13.80
CA ALA A 184 4.18 -18.46 -14.10
C ALA A 184 3.80 -19.24 -12.84
N VAL A 185 4.71 -19.34 -11.88
CA VAL A 185 4.48 -20.03 -10.60
C VAL A 185 3.64 -19.14 -9.70
N GLU A 186 3.96 -17.85 -9.62
CA GLU A 186 3.21 -16.90 -8.79
C GLU A 186 1.75 -16.79 -9.22
N TYR A 187 1.48 -16.73 -10.53
CA TYR A 187 0.13 -16.71 -11.04
C TYR A 187 -0.65 -17.98 -10.67
N ALA A 188 -0.01 -19.15 -10.77
CA ALA A 188 -0.65 -20.40 -10.38
C ALA A 188 -0.96 -20.45 -8.88
N LEU A 189 -0.04 -19.98 -8.03
CA LEU A 189 -0.25 -19.87 -6.59
C LEU A 189 -1.40 -18.92 -6.25
N VAL A 190 -1.49 -17.78 -6.93
CA VAL A 190 -2.60 -16.83 -6.78
C VAL A 190 -3.91 -17.47 -7.19
N GLN A 191 -3.97 -18.15 -8.35
CA GLN A 191 -5.19 -18.84 -8.80
C GLN A 191 -5.68 -19.90 -7.80
N GLU A 192 -4.77 -20.60 -7.12
CA GLU A 192 -5.10 -21.61 -6.12
C GLU A 192 -5.53 -20.98 -4.77
N ALA A 193 -4.80 -19.97 -4.31
CA ALA A 193 -4.96 -19.42 -2.96
C ALA A 193 -6.11 -18.40 -2.87
N LEU A 194 -6.30 -17.57 -3.90
CA LEU A 194 -7.21 -16.42 -3.89
C LEU A 194 -8.69 -16.81 -3.64
N PRO A 195 -9.23 -17.91 -4.21
CA PRO A 195 -10.60 -18.33 -3.94
C PRO A 195 -10.87 -18.72 -2.48
N ALA A 196 -9.82 -19.16 -1.76
CA ALA A 196 -9.92 -19.59 -0.37
C ALA A 196 -9.69 -18.46 0.64
N ILE A 197 -9.45 -17.24 0.20
CA ILE A 197 -9.31 -16.07 1.09
C ILE A 197 -10.70 -15.52 1.45
N THR A 198 -10.92 -15.35 2.75
CA THR A 198 -12.12 -14.75 3.33
C THR A 198 -11.87 -13.31 3.75
N VAL A 199 -12.93 -12.57 4.08
CA VAL A 199 -12.80 -11.18 4.57
C VAL A 199 -12.12 -11.15 5.93
N ASP A 200 -12.46 -12.10 6.81
CA ASP A 200 -11.83 -12.27 8.13
C ASP A 200 -10.31 -12.49 8.02
N ASP A 201 -9.84 -13.24 7.00
CA ASP A 201 -8.40 -13.43 6.76
C ASP A 201 -7.70 -12.09 6.44
N VAL A 202 -8.36 -11.20 5.69
CA VAL A 202 -7.82 -9.90 5.30
C VAL A 202 -7.93 -8.91 6.46
N ASP A 203 -9.04 -8.90 7.19
CA ASP A 203 -9.22 -8.03 8.34
C ASP A 203 -8.21 -8.35 9.45
N ALA A 204 -7.79 -9.62 9.57
CA ALA A 204 -6.76 -10.04 10.51
C ALA A 204 -5.40 -9.37 10.29
N VAL A 205 -5.09 -8.87 9.08
CA VAL A 205 -3.82 -8.18 8.82
C VAL A 205 -3.83 -6.71 9.28
N ALA A 206 -5.00 -6.13 9.58
CA ALA A 206 -5.13 -4.72 9.92
C ALA A 206 -4.24 -4.30 11.10
N GLU A 207 -4.25 -5.09 12.19
CA GLU A 207 -3.45 -4.81 13.38
C GLU A 207 -1.93 -4.82 13.08
N LYS A 208 -1.50 -5.72 12.19
CA LYS A 208 -0.10 -5.82 11.74
C LYS A 208 0.31 -4.65 10.85
N LEU A 209 -0.60 -4.07 10.08
CA LEU A 209 -0.27 -3.01 9.11
C LEU A 209 -0.49 -1.60 9.68
N VAL A 210 -1.64 -1.35 10.30
CA VAL A 210 -2.08 0.00 10.71
C VAL A 210 -2.22 0.18 12.23
N GLY A 211 -1.59 -0.68 13.02
CA GLY A 211 -1.50 -0.53 14.48
C GLY A 211 -0.88 0.78 14.97
N ASP A 212 -1.02 1.05 16.26
CA ASP A 212 -0.73 2.37 16.86
C ASP A 212 0.72 2.57 17.34
N ASP A 213 1.53 1.51 17.31
CA ASP A 213 2.93 1.51 17.76
C ASP A 213 3.92 1.77 16.61
N ASN A 214 5.15 2.14 16.98
CA ASN A 214 6.31 2.24 16.10
C ASN A 214 6.07 3.06 14.82
N ARG A 215 5.23 4.10 14.94
CA ARG A 215 4.78 4.92 13.81
C ARG A 215 5.12 6.40 13.96
N THR A 216 5.44 7.02 12.84
CA THR A 216 5.76 8.46 12.75
C THR A 216 4.86 9.10 11.70
N LEU A 217 4.10 10.12 12.09
CA LEU A 217 3.32 10.96 11.20
C LEU A 217 4.13 12.21 10.89
N PHE A 218 4.30 12.52 9.61
CA PHE A 218 4.88 13.79 9.21
C PHE A 218 4.07 14.48 8.13
N VAL A 219 4.12 15.80 8.16
CA VAL A 219 3.53 16.69 7.16
C VAL A 219 4.64 17.52 6.55
N ILE A 220 4.70 17.57 5.22
CA ILE A 220 5.60 18.44 4.46
C ILE A 220 4.74 19.47 3.74
N THR A 221 5.06 20.76 3.92
CA THR A 221 4.34 21.89 3.31
C THR A 221 5.30 22.75 2.48
N PRO A 222 4.86 23.33 1.35
CA PRO A 222 5.62 24.36 0.66
C PRO A 222 5.78 25.62 1.52
N GLU A 223 6.89 26.33 1.37
CA GLU A 223 7.05 27.69 1.92
C GLU A 223 6.45 28.72 0.94
N LYS A 224 5.13 28.97 1.02
CA LYS A 224 4.44 29.97 0.18
C LYS A 224 3.24 30.61 0.88
N GLU A 225 2.82 31.78 0.38
CA GLU A 225 1.63 32.49 0.89
C GLU A 225 0.37 31.64 0.74
N GLY A 226 -0.49 31.66 1.78
CA GLY A 226 -1.74 30.90 1.80
C GLY A 226 -1.63 29.48 2.35
N VAL A 227 -0.43 29.00 2.68
CA VAL A 227 -0.22 27.70 3.34
C VAL A 227 0.21 27.93 4.77
N THR A 228 -0.54 27.40 5.72
CA THR A 228 -0.18 27.44 7.15
C THR A 228 0.16 26.03 7.58
N PRO A 229 1.44 25.72 7.89
CA PRO A 229 1.80 24.41 8.41
C PRO A 229 1.09 24.13 9.73
N PRO A 230 0.55 22.91 9.95
CA PRO A 230 -0.01 22.54 11.24
C PRO A 230 1.10 22.44 12.30
N THR A 231 0.71 22.36 13.57
CA THR A 231 1.61 22.01 14.66
C THR A 231 1.56 20.51 14.94
N GLU A 232 2.63 19.96 15.53
CA GLU A 232 2.65 18.57 16.00
C GLU A 232 1.50 18.27 16.99
N ALA A 233 1.13 19.25 17.83
CA ALA A 233 0.02 19.13 18.77
C ALA A 233 -1.34 19.04 18.07
N GLU A 234 -1.55 19.78 16.97
CA GLU A 234 -2.78 19.68 16.17
C GLU A 234 -2.86 18.32 15.46
N LEU A 235 -1.75 17.80 14.94
CA LEU A 235 -1.70 16.46 14.36
C LEU A 235 -2.00 15.37 15.38
N ALA A 236 -1.46 15.49 16.59
CA ALA A 236 -1.78 14.59 17.69
C ALA A 236 -3.27 14.65 18.06
N ALA A 237 -3.82 15.86 18.19
CA ALA A 237 -5.24 16.06 18.50
C ALA A 237 -6.17 15.48 17.42
N VAL A 238 -5.79 15.54 16.13
CA VAL A 238 -6.55 14.88 15.05
C VAL A 238 -6.56 13.36 15.25
N LEU A 239 -5.42 12.71 15.49
CA LEU A 239 -5.38 11.26 15.70
C LEU A 239 -6.15 10.82 16.95
N GLU A 240 -6.01 11.56 18.06
CA GLU A 240 -6.80 11.32 19.27
C GLU A 240 -8.30 11.48 19.00
N GLY A 241 -8.68 12.51 18.24
CA GLY A 241 -10.04 12.76 17.82
C GLY A 241 -10.60 11.60 17.01
N VAL A 242 -9.85 11.12 16.01
CA VAL A 242 -10.20 9.95 15.19
C VAL A 242 -10.40 8.70 16.04
N ALA A 243 -9.48 8.41 16.97
CA ALA A 243 -9.58 7.24 17.86
C ALA A 243 -10.81 7.30 18.77
N ALA A 244 -11.30 8.50 19.10
CA ALA A 244 -12.48 8.70 19.93
C ALA A 244 -13.81 8.73 19.13
N LYS A 245 -13.78 8.69 17.79
CA LYS A 245 -15.00 8.70 16.97
C LYS A 245 -15.75 7.39 17.12
N GLU A 246 -17.05 7.49 17.37
CA GLU A 246 -18.00 6.42 17.11
C GLU A 246 -18.28 6.42 15.60
N LEU A 247 -17.73 5.44 14.89
CA LEU A 247 -17.83 5.34 13.44
C LEU A 247 -18.98 4.42 13.06
N GLU A 248 -19.58 4.68 11.91
CA GLU A 248 -20.51 3.72 11.29
C GLU A 248 -19.72 2.79 10.36
N PRO A 249 -20.17 1.52 10.20
CA PRO A 249 -19.62 0.62 9.19
C PRO A 249 -19.67 1.23 7.78
N TYR A 250 -18.69 0.88 6.96
CA TYR A 250 -18.67 1.29 5.56
C TYR A 250 -19.87 0.69 4.82
N GLN A 251 -20.51 1.50 3.96
CA GLN A 251 -21.61 1.08 3.10
C GLN A 251 -21.13 0.98 1.66
N ASP A 252 -21.09 -0.25 1.15
CA ASP A 252 -20.67 -0.52 -0.22
C ASP A 252 -21.80 -0.21 -1.22
N THR A 253 -21.80 1.01 -1.75
CA THR A 253 -22.80 1.45 -2.74
C THR A 253 -22.55 0.91 -4.16
N ALA A 254 -21.36 0.35 -4.43
CA ALA A 254 -21.00 -0.17 -5.74
C ALA A 254 -21.66 -1.52 -6.04
N ALA A 255 -22.01 -2.29 -5.01
CA ALA A 255 -22.75 -3.54 -5.17
C ALA A 255 -24.21 -3.32 -5.62
N ASP A 256 -24.79 -2.16 -5.30
CA ASP A 256 -26.18 -1.80 -5.59
C ASP A 256 -26.36 -1.10 -6.95
N ALA A 257 -25.28 -0.74 -7.62
CA ALA A 257 -25.32 -0.09 -8.93
C ALA A 257 -25.44 -1.14 -10.04
N GLU A 258 -26.67 -1.43 -10.50
CA GLU A 258 -26.89 -2.10 -11.79
C GLU A 258 -26.15 -1.33 -12.89
N LEU A 259 -25.12 -1.95 -13.47
CA LEU A 259 -24.27 -1.34 -14.52
C LEU A 259 -25.07 -0.84 -15.74
N LEU A 260 -26.29 -1.36 -15.93
CA LEU A 260 -27.32 -0.84 -16.84
C LEU A 260 -28.72 -1.22 -16.30
N ALA A 261 -29.38 -0.33 -15.57
CA ALA A 261 -30.79 -0.53 -15.19
C ALA A 261 -31.75 -0.51 -16.40
N GLN A 262 -31.29 -0.04 -17.57
CA GLN A 262 -31.98 -0.11 -18.85
C GLN A 262 -30.99 -0.45 -19.97
N GLU A 263 -31.30 -1.48 -20.77
CA GLU A 263 -30.66 -1.68 -22.06
C GLU A 263 -30.89 -0.42 -22.92
N LEU A 264 -29.79 0.23 -23.32
CA LEU A 264 -29.87 1.33 -24.27
C LEU A 264 -30.40 0.77 -25.60
N PRO A 265 -31.53 1.28 -26.13
CA PRO A 265 -32.03 0.80 -27.41
C PRO A 265 -31.01 1.12 -28.50
N PRO A 266 -30.77 0.20 -29.45
CA PRO A 266 -29.85 0.45 -30.55
C PRO A 266 -30.31 1.68 -31.33
N VAL A 267 -29.41 2.65 -31.45
CA VAL A 267 -29.60 3.84 -32.30
C VAL A 267 -28.85 3.62 -33.61
N ASP A 268 -29.52 3.89 -34.73
CA ASP A 268 -28.91 3.80 -36.06
C ASP A 268 -27.74 4.78 -36.19
N ILE A 269 -26.62 4.32 -36.75
CA ILE A 269 -25.43 5.13 -37.00
C ILE A 269 -25.79 6.19 -38.06
N VAL A 270 -25.84 7.46 -37.65
CA VAL A 270 -26.36 8.55 -38.49
C VAL A 270 -25.34 9.09 -39.51
N ALA A 271 -24.04 8.80 -39.34
CA ALA A 271 -22.99 8.98 -40.35
C ALA A 271 -21.64 8.42 -39.85
N GLU A 272 -20.92 7.70 -40.70
CA GLU A 272 -19.48 7.47 -40.57
C GLU A 272 -18.76 8.49 -41.45
N ASN A 273 -17.91 9.33 -40.85
CA ASN A 273 -17.00 10.17 -41.62
C ASN A 273 -15.69 9.40 -41.83
N HIS A 274 -15.42 9.07 -43.09
CA HIS A 274 -14.15 8.53 -43.58
C HIS A 274 -13.11 9.63 -43.80
#